data_AF-A0A1S3WTC6-F1
#
_entry.id   AF-A0A1S3WTC6-F1
#
_cell.length_a   1.000
_cell.length_b   1.000
_cell.length_c   1.000
_cell.angle_alpha   90.00
_cell.angle_beta   90.00
_cell.angle_gamma   90.00
#
_symmetry.space_group_name_H-M   'P 1'
#
loop_
_entity.id
_entity.type
_entity.pdbx_description
1 polymer ?
#
loop_
_entity_poly.entity_id
_entity_poly.type
_entity_poly.pdbx_seq_one_letter_code
_entity_poly.pdbx_strand_id
1 'polypeptide(L)'
;MNFINLQALEQLHYVTELAELIKTKSSPSSGKVMDSAEFVSFFPDFVWIVRDFKVKLELNGHTITEDEYLEHALKLSSDESKLIQHSNTAKECIRSFFPKRKCFTFSQPTKDDELLLSLHKVSTNQLELNFQEQSKKFCSYIFTHSKTKTLREGVIVTGNKLGIGLESWIMAESSSSVSQEKSPNQIDLFLIIMDGCITHTMEQKMENFRLQNEEASMKYCEEELRKLAQSLQECISSGIFFVPGGHALYLEAKRKIEEDYELLPRKGAKAKEVLQKFLESQAVIEKAILKADKALSDGEKAIAVECTQLNTEKNENEMLRQKLKEKEQISMAQLNCYQKNLAQLKKRMERQYHNQLEEKKMMLMHKRKLLKELPEEGFPEKSEKVKEEIRIIEEMIKQMKSKWPSVISETLVSLGCALFLCPLIWVKAVGTGIVAVGLAGKLIISIIENDKKEMWLPKNIRVCCKKKN
;
A
#
# COMPACT_ATOMS: atom_id res chain seq x y z
N MET A 1 -27.25 -30.80 13.81
CA MET A 1 -28.32 -30.08 13.07
C MET A 1 -28.34 -30.66 11.68
N ASN A 2 -29.36 -31.46 11.37
CA ASN A 2 -29.21 -32.60 10.47
C ASN A 2 -29.70 -32.33 9.04
N PHE A 3 -30.31 -31.17 8.84
CA PHE A 3 -30.78 -30.62 7.56
C PHE A 3 -31.05 -29.12 7.74
N ILE A 4 -31.08 -28.36 6.65
CA ILE A 4 -31.42 -26.93 6.64
C ILE A 4 -32.95 -26.81 6.59
N ASN A 5 -33.56 -26.37 7.69
CA ASN A 5 -35.00 -26.14 7.78
C ASN A 5 -35.32 -24.69 8.20
N LEU A 6 -36.61 -24.38 8.29
CA LEU A 6 -37.11 -23.08 8.75
C LEU A 6 -36.50 -22.67 10.10
N GLN A 7 -36.42 -23.59 11.05
CA GLN A 7 -35.84 -23.33 12.38
C GLN A 7 -34.33 -23.02 12.31
N ALA A 8 -33.57 -23.70 11.45
CA ALA A 8 -32.15 -23.42 11.25
C ALA A 8 -31.92 -22.04 10.63
N LEU A 9 -32.80 -21.63 9.71
CA LEU A 9 -32.77 -20.30 9.12
C LEU A 9 -33.22 -19.21 10.11
N GLU A 10 -34.15 -19.52 11.01
CA GLU A 10 -34.57 -18.62 12.09
C GLU A 10 -33.43 -18.40 13.11
N GLN A 11 -32.67 -19.44 13.45
CA GLN A 11 -31.48 -19.31 14.30
C GLN A 11 -30.36 -18.47 13.68
N LEU A 12 -30.40 -18.23 12.37
CA LEU A 12 -29.54 -17.27 11.68
C LEU A 12 -30.04 -15.82 11.83
N HIS A 13 -30.95 -15.53 12.78
CA HIS A 13 -31.35 -14.17 13.14
C HIS A 13 -30.16 -13.25 13.40
N TYR A 14 -29.07 -13.76 13.99
CA TYR A 14 -27.83 -13.00 14.17
C TYR A 14 -27.26 -12.45 12.85
N VAL A 15 -27.40 -13.20 11.74
CA VAL A 15 -26.97 -12.74 10.41
C VAL A 15 -27.89 -11.64 9.88
N THR A 16 -29.19 -11.69 10.17
CA THR A 16 -30.13 -10.61 9.83
C THR A 16 -29.90 -9.36 10.67
N GLU A 17 -29.65 -9.51 11.98
CA GLU A 17 -29.32 -8.39 12.86
C GLU A 17 -28.00 -7.74 12.46
N LEU A 18 -26.96 -8.54 12.19
CA LEU A 18 -25.68 -8.04 11.65
C LEU A 18 -25.87 -7.24 10.37
N ALA A 19 -26.68 -7.76 9.44
CA ALA A 19 -26.99 -7.09 8.18
C ALA A 19 -27.74 -5.76 8.37
N GLU A 20 -28.67 -5.66 9.31
CA GLU A 20 -29.40 -4.42 9.63
C GLU A 20 -28.55 -3.40 10.39
N LEU A 21 -27.68 -3.88 11.29
CA LEU A 21 -26.74 -3.04 12.03
C LEU A 21 -25.69 -2.41 11.10
N ILE A 22 -25.27 -3.14 10.06
CA ILE A 22 -24.36 -2.63 9.03
C ILE A 22 -25.06 -1.59 8.13
N LYS A 23 -26.34 -1.79 7.80
CA LYS A 23 -27.16 -0.86 6.98
C LYS A 23 -27.52 0.49 7.65
N THR A 24 -27.33 0.64 8.96
CA THR A 24 -27.91 1.78 9.73
C THR A 24 -26.89 2.83 10.14
N LYS A 25 -25.58 2.64 9.90
CA LYS A 25 -24.51 3.55 10.36
C LYS A 25 -23.60 4.10 9.26
N SER A 26 -24.02 3.97 8.00
CA SER A 26 -23.46 4.71 6.89
C SER A 26 -23.45 6.22 7.16
N SER A 27 -22.29 6.83 6.94
CA SER A 27 -22.03 8.24 7.19
C SER A 27 -23.13 9.19 6.66
N PRO A 28 -23.52 10.25 7.41
CA PRO A 28 -24.41 11.30 6.92
C PRO A 28 -23.79 12.18 5.82
N SER A 29 -22.51 12.00 5.49
CA SER A 29 -21.73 12.97 4.69
C SER A 29 -21.96 12.91 3.18
N SER A 30 -22.70 11.94 2.65
CA SER A 30 -23.20 12.00 1.29
C SER A 30 -24.61 11.42 1.21
N GLY A 31 -25.62 12.27 1.06
CA GLY A 31 -27.05 11.90 0.96
C GLY A 31 -27.43 11.10 -0.29
N LYS A 32 -26.70 10.03 -0.60
CA LYS A 32 -27.06 9.04 -1.62
C LYS A 32 -27.30 7.71 -0.92
N VAL A 33 -28.48 7.15 -1.13
CA VAL A 33 -28.89 5.82 -0.71
C VAL A 33 -27.92 4.79 -1.30
N MET A 34 -26.91 4.41 -0.52
CA MET A 34 -25.85 3.52 -0.97
C MET A 34 -25.30 2.77 0.25
N ASP A 35 -25.91 1.65 0.59
CA ASP A 35 -25.43 0.92 1.77
C ASP A 35 -25.44 -0.60 1.66
N SER A 36 -26.17 -1.20 0.72
CA SER A 36 -26.04 -2.65 0.47
C SER A 36 -24.89 -2.99 -0.50
N ALA A 37 -24.53 -2.04 -1.37
CA ALA A 37 -23.60 -2.25 -2.50
C ALA A 37 -22.16 -1.80 -2.22
N GLU A 38 -21.83 -1.26 -1.05
CA GLU A 38 -20.41 -0.99 -0.70
C GLU A 38 -19.80 -2.12 0.11
N PHE A 39 -20.65 -2.93 0.75
CA PHE A 39 -20.22 -3.88 1.78
C PHE A 39 -19.93 -5.29 1.28
N VAL A 40 -20.57 -5.74 0.19
CA VAL A 40 -20.40 -7.11 -0.35
C VAL A 40 -18.93 -7.46 -0.65
N SER A 41 -18.04 -6.48 -0.87
CA SER A 41 -16.60 -6.71 -1.06
C SER A 41 -15.83 -7.12 0.21
N PHE A 42 -16.34 -6.82 1.40
CA PHE A 42 -15.65 -7.08 2.68
C PHE A 42 -16.19 -8.28 3.46
N PHE A 43 -17.36 -8.77 3.04
CA PHE A 43 -17.96 -9.94 3.66
C PHE A 43 -17.16 -11.20 3.33
N PRO A 44 -16.94 -12.08 4.32
CA PRO A 44 -16.22 -13.32 4.09
C PRO A 44 -17.00 -14.23 3.14
N ASP A 45 -16.31 -15.21 2.56
CA ASP A 45 -16.99 -16.31 1.86
C ASP A 45 -17.78 -17.12 2.92
N PHE A 46 -19.03 -17.46 2.63
CA PHE A 46 -19.91 -18.17 3.57
C PHE A 46 -19.83 -19.68 3.34
N VAL A 47 -19.58 -20.44 4.40
CA VAL A 47 -19.53 -21.90 4.35
C VAL A 47 -20.53 -22.47 5.36
N TRP A 48 -21.57 -23.14 4.86
CA TRP A 48 -22.52 -23.84 5.72
C TRP A 48 -22.11 -25.30 5.89
N ILE A 49 -21.90 -25.71 7.13
CA ILE A 49 -21.62 -27.10 7.49
C ILE A 49 -22.87 -27.74 8.10
N VAL A 50 -23.43 -28.76 7.43
CA VAL A 50 -24.58 -29.52 7.94
C VAL A 50 -24.08 -30.82 8.55
N ARG A 51 -24.22 -30.96 9.87
CA ARG A 51 -23.69 -32.08 10.66
C ARG A 51 -24.74 -33.16 10.86
N ASP A 52 -24.32 -34.42 10.94
CA ASP A 52 -25.20 -35.58 11.11
C ASP A 52 -26.27 -35.66 10.01
N PHE A 53 -25.84 -35.36 8.78
CA PHE A 53 -26.71 -35.30 7.60
C PHE A 53 -27.16 -36.70 7.22
N LYS A 54 -28.49 -36.91 7.24
CA LYS A 54 -29.13 -38.21 6.95
C LYS A 54 -30.04 -38.19 5.73
N VAL A 55 -30.13 -37.04 5.04
CA VAL A 55 -31.00 -36.85 3.88
C VAL A 55 -30.24 -37.26 2.62
N LYS A 56 -30.93 -37.89 1.67
CA LYS A 56 -30.36 -38.19 0.35
C LYS A 56 -30.33 -36.90 -0.46
N LEU A 57 -29.18 -36.57 -1.06
CA LEU A 57 -29.04 -35.39 -1.92
C LEU A 57 -29.69 -35.64 -3.29
N GLU A 58 -31.03 -35.65 -3.30
CA GLU A 58 -31.83 -35.82 -4.51
C GLU A 58 -32.94 -34.77 -4.57
N LEU A 59 -33.12 -34.18 -5.75
CA LEU A 59 -34.20 -33.26 -6.06
C LEU A 59 -34.86 -33.71 -7.37
N ASN A 60 -36.17 -33.90 -7.37
CA ASN A 60 -36.92 -34.37 -8.55
C ASN A 60 -36.33 -35.64 -9.20
N GLY A 61 -35.87 -36.59 -8.37
CA GLY A 61 -35.27 -37.86 -8.81
C GLY A 61 -33.83 -37.76 -9.35
N HIS A 62 -33.22 -36.57 -9.35
CA HIS A 62 -31.84 -36.36 -9.78
C HIS A 62 -30.93 -36.13 -8.58
N THR A 63 -29.74 -36.74 -8.59
CA THR A 63 -28.72 -36.48 -7.57
C THR A 63 -28.21 -35.06 -7.68
N ILE A 64 -28.23 -34.33 -6.57
CA ILE A 64 -27.73 -32.95 -6.47
C ILE A 64 -26.44 -32.89 -5.65
N THR A 65 -25.69 -31.83 -5.84
CA THR A 65 -24.52 -31.50 -5.03
C THR A 65 -24.93 -30.83 -3.71
N GLU A 66 -24.01 -30.78 -2.77
CA GLU A 66 -24.18 -30.09 -1.48
C GLU A 66 -24.45 -28.60 -1.67
N ASP A 67 -23.81 -27.98 -2.66
CA ASP A 67 -23.99 -26.57 -2.99
C ASP A 67 -25.37 -26.32 -3.61
N GLU A 68 -25.84 -27.19 -4.51
CA GLU A 68 -27.19 -27.11 -5.06
C GLU A 68 -28.26 -27.30 -3.98
N TYR A 69 -27.99 -28.17 -2.99
CA TYR A 69 -28.85 -28.31 -1.82
C TYR A 69 -28.97 -27.01 -1.03
N LEU A 70 -27.85 -26.30 -0.81
CA LEU A 70 -27.86 -24.99 -0.13
C LEU A 70 -28.58 -23.92 -0.96
N GLU A 71 -28.29 -23.80 -2.25
CA GLU A 71 -28.95 -22.79 -3.09
C GLU A 71 -30.46 -23.06 -3.21
N HIS A 72 -30.88 -24.33 -3.22
CA HIS A 72 -32.30 -24.69 -3.13
C HIS A 72 -32.92 -24.29 -1.79
N ALA A 73 -32.24 -24.54 -0.67
CA ALA A 73 -32.71 -24.15 0.67
C ALA A 73 -32.84 -22.62 0.84
N LEU A 74 -32.05 -21.84 0.09
CA LEU A 74 -32.06 -20.38 0.11
C LEU A 74 -33.05 -19.72 -0.87
N LYS A 75 -33.77 -20.50 -1.69
CA LYS A 75 -34.85 -19.97 -2.53
C LYS A 75 -35.96 -19.35 -1.68
N LEU A 76 -36.43 -18.19 -2.09
CA LEU A 76 -37.54 -17.52 -1.42
C LEU A 76 -38.82 -18.29 -1.65
N SER A 77 -39.70 -18.27 -0.66
CA SER A 77 -40.98 -18.99 -0.71
C SER A 77 -42.11 -17.96 -0.74
N SER A 78 -43.05 -18.09 -1.68
CA SER A 78 -44.12 -17.11 -1.95
C SER A 78 -45.28 -17.13 -0.96
N ASP A 79 -45.22 -17.95 0.08
CA ASP A 79 -46.26 -18.07 1.10
C ASP A 79 -46.19 -16.87 2.09
N GLU A 80 -47.36 -16.33 2.44
CA GLU A 80 -47.50 -15.11 3.25
C GLU A 80 -47.42 -15.33 4.77
N SER A 81 -47.25 -16.56 5.25
CA SER A 81 -47.15 -16.81 6.70
C SER A 81 -45.97 -16.06 7.35
N LYS A 82 -46.18 -15.56 8.59
CA LYS A 82 -45.15 -14.79 9.33
C LYS A 82 -43.83 -15.55 9.52
N LEU A 83 -43.90 -16.86 9.76
CA LEU A 83 -42.72 -17.73 9.86
C LEU A 83 -41.91 -17.78 8.55
N ILE A 84 -42.60 -17.81 7.41
CA ILE A 84 -41.97 -17.83 6.09
C ILE A 84 -41.42 -16.44 5.74
N GLN A 85 -42.05 -15.35 6.18
CA GLN A 85 -41.50 -14.00 6.05
C GLN A 85 -40.16 -13.85 6.79
N HIS A 86 -40.08 -14.27 8.06
CA HIS A 86 -38.81 -14.24 8.81
C HIS A 86 -37.72 -15.10 8.15
N SER A 87 -38.08 -16.29 7.66
CA SER A 87 -37.18 -17.15 6.91
C SER A 87 -36.69 -16.49 5.61
N ASN A 88 -37.59 -15.86 4.85
CA ASN A 88 -37.25 -15.14 3.63
C ASN A 88 -36.29 -13.98 3.91
N THR A 89 -36.46 -13.24 5.01
CA THR A 89 -35.51 -12.20 5.41
C THR A 89 -34.11 -12.77 5.65
N ALA A 90 -33.99 -13.90 6.36
CA ALA A 90 -32.71 -14.56 6.58
C ALA A 90 -32.07 -15.03 5.27
N LYS A 91 -32.85 -15.67 4.39
CA LYS A 91 -32.40 -16.10 3.06
C LYS A 91 -31.92 -14.92 2.20
N GLU A 92 -32.65 -13.81 2.21
CA GLU A 92 -32.28 -12.58 1.51
C GLU A 92 -30.97 -12.00 2.03
N CYS A 93 -30.79 -11.91 3.34
CA CYS A 93 -29.53 -11.45 3.92
C CYS A 93 -28.37 -12.36 3.48
N ILE A 94 -28.51 -13.67 3.61
CA ILE A 94 -27.46 -14.60 3.21
C ILE A 94 -27.12 -14.44 1.72
N ARG A 95 -28.13 -14.37 0.86
CA ARG A 95 -27.95 -14.21 -0.59
C ARG A 95 -27.36 -12.86 -0.96
N SER A 96 -27.72 -11.78 -0.27
CA SER A 96 -27.27 -10.43 -0.57
C SER A 96 -25.83 -10.18 -0.10
N PHE A 97 -25.51 -10.56 1.14
CA PHE A 97 -24.24 -10.23 1.79
C PHE A 97 -23.11 -11.22 1.50
N PHE A 98 -23.42 -12.48 1.24
CA PHE A 98 -22.41 -13.52 1.03
C PHE A 98 -22.50 -14.04 -0.41
N PRO A 99 -21.85 -13.39 -1.39
CA PRO A 99 -21.99 -13.75 -2.80
C PRO A 99 -21.36 -15.11 -3.12
N LYS A 100 -20.31 -15.48 -2.38
CA LYS A 100 -19.71 -16.81 -2.42
C LYS A 100 -20.23 -17.61 -1.24
N ARG A 101 -20.95 -18.69 -1.56
CA ARG A 101 -21.50 -19.63 -0.59
C ARG A 101 -21.05 -21.03 -0.95
N LYS A 102 -20.70 -21.82 0.04
CA LYS A 102 -20.29 -23.23 -0.08
C LYS A 102 -21.03 -24.05 0.96
N CYS A 103 -21.38 -25.28 0.61
CA CYS A 103 -22.01 -26.21 1.53
C CYS A 103 -21.17 -27.47 1.68
N PHE A 104 -21.12 -28.00 2.90
CA PHE A 104 -20.57 -29.32 3.17
C PHE A 104 -21.52 -30.09 4.07
N THR A 105 -21.73 -31.35 3.74
CA THR A 105 -22.50 -32.28 4.55
C THR A 105 -21.57 -33.26 5.24
N PHE A 106 -21.84 -33.54 6.50
CA PHE A 106 -21.09 -34.50 7.29
C PHE A 106 -22.04 -35.57 7.80
N SER A 107 -21.73 -36.81 7.49
CA SER A 107 -22.32 -37.97 8.16
C SER A 107 -21.93 -38.00 9.64
N GLN A 108 -22.58 -38.86 10.41
CA GLN A 108 -22.25 -39.02 11.82
C GLN A 108 -20.80 -39.55 11.93
N PRO A 109 -19.96 -39.00 12.83
CA PRO A 109 -18.53 -39.36 12.89
C PRO A 109 -18.27 -40.84 13.19
N THR A 110 -19.11 -41.44 14.03
CA THR A 110 -19.10 -42.86 14.39
C THR A 110 -20.52 -43.31 14.74
N LYS A 111 -20.80 -44.61 14.62
CA LYS A 111 -22.07 -45.23 15.02
C LYS A 111 -22.09 -45.67 16.48
N ASP A 112 -20.94 -45.60 17.15
CA ASP A 112 -20.78 -45.95 18.56
C ASP A 112 -21.04 -44.72 19.43
N ASP A 113 -22.10 -44.77 20.23
CA ASP A 113 -22.54 -43.67 21.09
C ASP A 113 -21.52 -43.35 22.21
N GLU A 114 -20.78 -44.33 22.72
CA GLU A 114 -19.74 -44.10 23.74
C GLU A 114 -18.53 -43.38 23.15
N LEU A 115 -18.16 -43.74 21.91
CA LEU A 115 -17.11 -43.04 21.17
C LEU A 115 -17.54 -41.61 20.79
N LEU A 116 -18.83 -41.37 20.51
CA LEU A 116 -19.34 -40.01 20.26
C LEU A 116 -19.20 -39.09 21.47
N LEU A 117 -19.50 -39.60 22.68
CA LEU A 117 -19.33 -38.85 23.93
C LEU A 117 -17.86 -38.47 24.19
N SER A 118 -16.93 -39.26 23.64
CA SER A 118 -15.49 -39.08 23.81
C SER A 118 -14.76 -38.75 22.50
N LEU A 119 -15.45 -38.12 21.53
CA LEU A 119 -14.96 -37.94 20.15
C LEU A 119 -13.56 -37.30 20.04
N HIS A 120 -13.19 -36.42 20.98
CA HIS A 120 -11.86 -35.80 21.02
C HIS A 120 -10.70 -36.77 21.33
N LYS A 121 -10.99 -37.97 21.85
CA LYS A 121 -10.04 -39.05 22.14
C LYS A 121 -10.03 -40.15 21.08
N VAL A 122 -11.00 -40.13 20.16
CA VAL A 122 -11.17 -41.16 19.14
C VAL A 122 -10.10 -41.00 18.06
N SER A 123 -9.41 -42.10 17.73
CA SER A 123 -8.42 -42.08 16.65
C SER A 123 -9.10 -42.03 15.29
N THR A 124 -8.44 -41.45 14.28
CA THR A 124 -9.02 -41.29 12.93
C THR A 124 -9.49 -42.61 12.32
N ASN A 125 -8.81 -43.73 12.63
CA ASN A 125 -9.13 -45.05 12.10
C ASN A 125 -10.45 -45.62 12.65
N GLN A 126 -10.94 -45.07 13.76
CA GLN A 126 -12.21 -45.46 14.39
C GLN A 126 -13.40 -44.61 13.90
N LEU A 127 -13.16 -43.61 13.05
CA LEU A 127 -14.20 -42.80 12.45
C LEU A 127 -14.73 -43.48 11.18
N GLU A 128 -16.00 -43.25 10.86
CA GLU A 128 -16.60 -43.74 9.62
C GLU A 128 -15.87 -43.17 8.40
N LEU A 129 -15.62 -44.02 7.39
CA LEU A 129 -14.83 -43.66 6.21
C LEU A 129 -15.39 -42.44 5.47
N ASN A 130 -16.72 -42.38 5.29
CA ASN A 130 -17.40 -41.25 4.65
C ASN A 130 -17.14 -39.93 5.40
N PHE A 131 -17.17 -39.96 6.75
CA PHE A 131 -16.89 -38.79 7.55
C PHE A 131 -15.44 -38.35 7.37
N GLN A 132 -14.48 -39.28 7.35
CA GLN A 132 -13.07 -38.97 7.11
C GLN A 132 -12.85 -38.32 5.74
N GLU A 133 -13.50 -38.83 4.69
CA GLU A 133 -13.42 -38.25 3.34
C GLU A 133 -14.06 -36.86 3.27
N GLN A 134 -15.23 -36.68 3.88
CA GLN A 134 -15.91 -35.38 4.00
C GLN A 134 -15.04 -34.36 4.74
N SER A 135 -14.43 -34.76 5.86
CA SER A 135 -13.48 -33.91 6.61
C SER A 135 -12.26 -33.53 5.77
N LYS A 136 -11.65 -34.48 5.06
CA LYS A 136 -10.51 -34.19 4.17
C LYS A 136 -10.90 -33.22 3.06
N LYS A 137 -12.06 -33.43 2.42
CA LYS A 137 -12.60 -32.55 1.37
C LYS A 137 -12.83 -31.13 1.90
N PHE A 138 -13.46 -31.00 3.06
CA PHE A 138 -13.69 -29.72 3.72
C PHE A 138 -12.38 -29.00 4.07
N CYS A 139 -11.47 -29.68 4.78
CA CYS A 139 -10.18 -29.10 5.16
C CYS A 139 -9.38 -28.66 3.92
N SER A 140 -9.32 -29.49 2.89
CA SER A 140 -8.67 -29.16 1.62
C SER A 140 -9.29 -27.90 1.01
N TYR A 141 -10.62 -27.79 0.98
CA TYR A 141 -11.29 -26.61 0.44
C TYR A 141 -10.93 -25.35 1.22
N ILE A 142 -10.96 -25.39 2.56
CA ILE A 142 -10.59 -24.24 3.41
C ILE A 142 -9.14 -23.83 3.15
N PHE A 143 -8.19 -24.77 3.16
CA PHE A 143 -6.79 -24.44 2.95
C PHE A 143 -6.48 -23.86 1.56
N THR A 144 -7.24 -24.23 0.53
CA THR A 144 -6.98 -23.77 -0.84
C THR A 144 -7.82 -22.57 -1.27
N HIS A 145 -9.02 -22.38 -0.71
CA HIS A 145 -9.98 -21.35 -1.15
C HIS A 145 -10.14 -20.20 -0.16
N SER A 146 -9.76 -20.36 1.11
CA SER A 146 -9.82 -19.26 2.07
C SER A 146 -8.83 -18.16 1.68
N LYS A 147 -9.36 -16.97 1.44
CA LYS A 147 -8.55 -15.80 1.13
C LYS A 147 -7.89 -15.28 2.39
N THR A 148 -6.70 -14.70 2.23
CA THR A 148 -6.10 -13.89 3.29
C THR A 148 -7.03 -12.73 3.64
N LYS A 149 -7.25 -12.46 4.93
CA LYS A 149 -8.13 -11.37 5.37
C LYS A 149 -7.57 -10.02 4.90
N THR A 150 -8.44 -9.22 4.29
CA THR A 150 -8.13 -7.86 3.85
C THR A 150 -9.12 -6.86 4.44
N LEU A 151 -8.68 -5.61 4.59
CA LEU A 151 -9.52 -4.44 4.89
C LEU A 151 -9.88 -3.71 3.58
N ARG A 152 -10.44 -2.49 3.70
CA ARG A 152 -10.67 -1.61 2.55
C ARG A 152 -9.38 -1.44 1.74
N GLU A 153 -9.53 -1.32 0.42
CA GLU A 153 -8.42 -1.11 -0.51
C GLU A 153 -7.41 -2.27 -0.62
N GLY A 154 -7.75 -3.46 -0.13
CA GLY A 154 -6.95 -4.68 -0.28
C GLY A 154 -5.80 -4.79 0.71
N VAL A 155 -5.83 -4.04 1.82
CA VAL A 155 -4.80 -4.10 2.86
C VAL A 155 -4.83 -5.45 3.57
N ILE A 156 -3.75 -6.22 3.44
CA ILE A 156 -3.61 -7.52 4.12
C ILE A 156 -3.52 -7.32 5.65
N VAL A 157 -4.35 -8.08 6.38
CA VAL A 157 -4.36 -8.15 7.84
C VAL A 157 -3.32 -9.18 8.30
N THR A 158 -2.28 -8.71 9.00
CA THR A 158 -1.27 -9.53 9.67
C THR A 158 -1.57 -9.68 11.16
N GLY A 159 -0.85 -10.54 11.89
CA GLY A 159 -1.05 -10.74 13.33
C GLY A 159 -1.05 -9.44 14.15
N ASN A 160 -0.09 -8.53 13.92
CA ASN A 160 -0.05 -7.23 14.60
C ASN A 160 -1.27 -6.36 14.30
N LYS A 161 -1.73 -6.35 13.04
CA LYS A 161 -2.92 -5.58 12.63
C LYS A 161 -4.19 -6.16 13.26
N LEU A 162 -4.28 -7.48 13.33
CA LEU A 162 -5.37 -8.17 14.00
C LEU A 162 -5.39 -7.86 15.50
N GLY A 163 -4.23 -7.89 16.17
CA GLY A 163 -4.09 -7.54 17.59
C GLY A 163 -4.54 -6.12 17.89
N ILE A 164 -4.02 -5.14 17.13
CA ILE A 164 -4.45 -3.73 17.23
C ILE A 164 -5.96 -3.61 17.02
N GLY A 165 -6.50 -4.30 16.02
CA GLY A 165 -7.94 -4.31 15.79
C GLY A 165 -8.75 -4.81 16.97
N LEU A 166 -8.33 -5.95 17.53
CA LEU A 166 -9.03 -6.60 18.64
C LEU A 166 -9.01 -5.72 19.87
N GLU A 167 -7.86 -5.15 20.22
CA GLU A 167 -7.72 -4.21 21.33
C GLU A 167 -8.67 -3.03 21.16
N SER A 168 -8.66 -2.38 20.00
CA SER A 168 -9.52 -1.23 19.78
C SER A 168 -11.01 -1.57 19.77
N TRP A 169 -11.39 -2.80 19.35
CA TRP A 169 -12.77 -3.28 19.45
C TRP A 169 -13.21 -3.51 20.90
N ILE A 170 -12.38 -4.18 21.71
CA ILE A 170 -12.66 -4.40 23.14
C ILE A 170 -12.79 -3.06 23.87
N MET A 171 -11.91 -2.09 23.55
CA MET A 171 -11.95 -0.75 24.15
C MET A 171 -13.21 0.01 23.76
N ALA A 172 -13.65 -0.08 22.51
CA ALA A 172 -14.91 0.51 22.06
C ALA A 172 -16.10 -0.08 22.82
N GLU A 173 -16.16 -1.40 22.95
CA GLU A 173 -17.22 -2.13 23.66
C GLU A 173 -17.30 -1.75 25.16
N SER A 174 -16.14 -1.60 25.78
CA SER A 174 -16.00 -1.23 27.19
C SER A 174 -16.41 0.22 27.47
N SER A 175 -16.34 1.10 26.46
CA SER A 175 -16.70 2.52 26.57
C SER A 175 -18.19 2.81 26.30
N SER A 176 -18.91 1.89 25.66
CA SER A 176 -20.33 2.03 25.31
C SER A 176 -21.32 1.81 26.47
N SER A 177 -20.86 1.56 27.69
CA SER A 177 -21.71 1.32 28.87
C SER A 177 -22.37 2.57 29.47
N VAL A 178 -22.17 3.78 28.91
CA VAL A 178 -22.64 5.05 29.52
C VAL A 178 -23.84 5.71 28.81
N SER A 179 -24.43 5.13 27.75
CA SER A 179 -25.66 5.69 27.18
C SER A 179 -26.57 4.61 26.63
N GLN A 180 -27.77 4.49 27.22
CA GLN A 180 -28.87 3.68 26.70
C GLN A 180 -29.43 4.32 25.42
N GLU A 181 -28.68 4.22 24.34
CA GLU A 181 -29.14 4.36 22.97
C GLU A 181 -28.34 3.32 22.17
N LYS A 182 -29.02 2.45 21.42
CA LYS A 182 -28.44 1.25 20.80
C LYS A 182 -27.12 1.55 20.07
N SER A 183 -26.06 1.26 20.80
CA SER A 183 -24.70 0.85 20.43
C SER A 183 -24.39 0.70 18.92
N PRO A 184 -23.47 1.41 18.22
CA PRO A 184 -22.96 0.94 16.93
C PRO A 184 -22.28 -0.42 17.08
N ASN A 185 -22.88 -1.52 16.61
CA ASN A 185 -22.23 -2.82 16.74
C ASN A 185 -21.08 -2.99 15.73
N GLN A 186 -19.90 -2.70 16.27
CA GLN A 186 -18.79 -3.64 16.45
C GLN A 186 -17.98 -4.07 15.22
N ILE A 187 -18.56 -4.55 14.12
CA ILE A 187 -17.73 -5.03 12.98
C ILE A 187 -17.29 -3.89 12.09
N ASP A 188 -18.18 -2.93 11.80
CA ASP A 188 -17.82 -1.73 11.05
C ASP A 188 -17.00 -0.77 11.89
N LEU A 189 -17.32 -0.68 13.18
CA LEU A 189 -16.48 0.02 14.13
C LEU A 189 -15.10 -0.66 14.19
N PHE A 190 -15.01 -2.00 14.24
CA PHE A 190 -13.75 -2.74 14.16
C PHE A 190 -13.00 -2.54 12.84
N LEU A 191 -13.67 -2.52 11.69
CA LEU A 191 -13.05 -2.31 10.39
C LEU A 191 -12.57 -0.86 10.20
N ILE A 192 -13.37 0.13 10.61
CA ILE A 192 -13.05 1.57 10.54
C ILE A 192 -11.97 1.93 11.58
N ILE A 193 -12.11 1.43 12.81
CA ILE A 193 -11.11 1.61 13.87
C ILE A 193 -9.83 0.84 13.52
N MET A 194 -9.89 -0.36 12.95
CA MET A 194 -8.68 -1.03 12.44
C MET A 194 -7.99 -0.19 11.38
N ASP A 195 -8.70 0.26 10.34
CA ASP A 195 -8.08 1.05 9.27
C ASP A 195 -7.46 2.35 9.80
N GLY A 196 -8.18 3.08 10.67
CA GLY A 196 -7.70 4.32 11.27
C GLY A 196 -6.54 4.11 12.24
N CYS A 197 -6.66 3.18 13.20
CA CYS A 197 -5.62 2.91 14.20
C CYS A 197 -4.38 2.27 13.57
N ILE A 198 -4.52 1.38 12.58
CA ILE A 198 -3.37 0.78 11.91
C ILE A 198 -2.62 1.84 11.11
N THR A 199 -3.32 2.72 10.39
CA THR A 199 -2.69 3.80 9.62
C THR A 199 -1.93 4.75 10.55
N HIS A 200 -2.59 5.22 11.62
CA HIS A 200 -1.96 6.10 12.61
C HIS A 200 -0.77 5.45 13.33
N THR A 201 -0.89 4.18 13.75
CA THR A 201 0.19 3.46 14.44
C THR A 201 1.37 3.18 13.51
N MET A 202 1.11 2.90 12.23
CA MET A 202 2.17 2.71 11.22
C MET A 202 2.89 4.02 10.92
N GLU A 203 2.15 5.13 10.79
CA GLU A 203 2.74 6.47 10.62
C GLU A 203 3.62 6.85 11.82
N GLN A 204 3.13 6.64 13.05
CA GLN A 204 3.92 6.88 14.26
C GLN A 204 5.17 5.99 14.32
N LYS A 205 5.06 4.70 13.99
CA LYS A 205 6.23 3.80 13.98
C LYS A 205 7.22 4.16 12.87
N MET A 206 6.74 4.51 11.67
CA MET A 206 7.60 4.96 10.57
C MET A 206 8.33 6.25 10.93
N GLU A 207 7.65 7.19 11.59
CA GLU A 207 8.25 8.43 12.08
C GLU A 207 9.30 8.15 13.16
N ASN A 208 9.00 7.28 14.13
CA ASN A 208 9.96 6.87 15.15
C ASN A 208 11.20 6.19 14.54
N PHE A 209 11.02 5.29 13.57
CA PHE A 209 12.16 4.67 12.87
C PHE A 209 12.96 5.69 12.05
N ARG A 210 12.29 6.66 11.42
CA ARG A 210 12.97 7.75 10.69
C ARG A 210 13.84 8.57 11.63
N LEU A 211 13.27 9.02 12.76
CA LEU A 211 13.99 9.80 13.76
C LEU A 211 15.19 9.02 14.33
N GLN A 212 15.00 7.74 14.68
CA GLN A 212 16.09 6.89 15.16
C GLN A 212 17.19 6.69 14.12
N ASN A 213 16.83 6.53 12.84
CA ASN A 213 17.80 6.39 11.76
C ASN A 213 18.57 7.69 11.50
N GLU A 214 17.90 8.84 11.57
CA GLU A 214 18.54 10.14 11.48
C GLU A 214 19.50 10.38 12.64
N GLU A 215 19.07 10.10 13.88
CA GLU A 215 19.90 10.28 15.07
C GLU A 215 21.12 9.34 15.06
N ALA A 216 20.93 8.05 14.73
CA ALA A 216 22.02 7.09 14.64
C ALA A 216 23.02 7.47 13.53
N SER A 217 22.52 7.92 12.38
CA SER A 217 23.34 8.42 11.27
C SER A 217 24.15 9.65 11.67
N MET A 218 23.52 10.61 12.36
CA MET A 218 24.18 11.82 12.84
C MET A 218 25.32 11.47 13.80
N LYS A 219 25.03 10.70 14.86
CA LYS A 219 26.03 10.28 15.85
C LYS A 219 27.22 9.55 15.22
N TYR A 220 26.95 8.61 14.32
CA TYR A 220 27.99 7.86 13.63
C TYR A 220 28.86 8.78 12.76
N CYS A 221 28.24 9.66 11.97
CA CYS A 221 28.96 10.57 11.09
C CYS A 221 29.82 11.58 11.87
N GLU A 222 29.29 12.15 12.96
CA GLU A 222 30.01 13.10 13.80
C GLU A 222 31.24 12.44 14.45
N GLU A 223 31.08 11.22 14.96
CA GLU A 223 32.16 10.49 15.62
C GLU A 223 33.27 10.08 14.64
N GLU A 224 32.92 9.56 13.47
CA GLU A 224 33.92 9.19 12.46
C GLU A 224 34.62 10.43 11.86
N LEU A 225 33.86 11.51 11.60
CA LEU A 225 34.44 12.76 11.11
C LEU A 225 35.38 13.40 12.15
N ARG A 226 35.04 13.29 13.45
CA ARG A 226 35.91 13.73 14.55
C ARG A 226 37.23 12.96 14.56
N LYS A 227 37.20 11.64 14.34
CA LYS A 227 38.42 10.82 14.25
C LYS A 227 39.28 11.21 13.06
N LEU A 228 38.67 11.37 11.87
CA LEU A 228 39.39 11.78 10.66
C LEU A 228 40.00 13.17 10.81
N ALA A 229 39.29 14.10 11.45
CA ALA A 229 39.74 15.48 11.65
C ALA A 229 40.74 15.67 12.81
N GLN A 230 40.98 14.65 13.63
CA GLN A 230 41.83 14.77 14.82
C GLN A 230 43.25 15.23 14.46
N SER A 231 43.88 14.59 13.48
CA SER A 231 45.24 14.95 13.04
C SER A 231 45.30 16.39 12.50
N LEU A 232 44.27 16.81 11.75
CA LEU A 232 44.19 18.18 11.26
C LEU A 232 44.08 19.19 12.41
N GLN A 233 43.24 18.91 13.42
CA GLN A 233 43.12 19.77 14.61
C GLN A 233 44.45 19.90 15.37
N GLU A 234 45.17 18.80 15.57
CA GLU A 234 46.49 18.81 16.20
C GLU A 234 47.50 19.65 15.39
N CYS A 235 47.49 19.54 14.06
CA CYS A 235 48.34 20.36 13.18
C CYS A 235 47.96 21.85 13.19
N ILE A 236 46.67 22.19 13.30
CA ILE A 236 46.20 23.57 13.45
C ILE A 236 46.67 24.15 14.80
N SER A 237 46.49 23.41 15.89
CA SER A 237 46.84 23.86 17.25
C SER A 237 48.34 24.01 17.46
N SER A 238 49.15 23.18 16.81
CA SER A 238 50.62 23.27 16.85
C SER A 238 51.20 24.34 15.91
N GLY A 239 50.36 24.98 15.08
CA GLY A 239 50.78 26.06 14.20
C GLY A 239 51.51 25.61 12.94
N ILE A 240 51.46 24.32 12.57
CA ILE A 240 52.20 23.73 11.44
C ILE A 240 51.85 24.41 10.10
N PHE A 241 50.62 24.92 9.96
CA PHE A 241 50.15 25.59 8.74
C PHE A 241 50.50 27.09 8.67
N PHE A 242 51.11 27.68 9.70
CA PHE A 242 51.45 29.11 9.75
C PHE A 242 52.89 29.35 9.25
N VAL A 243 53.19 28.81 8.07
CA VAL A 243 54.47 28.93 7.36
C VAL A 243 54.21 29.35 5.91
N PRO A 244 55.20 29.87 5.16
CA PRO A 244 55.03 30.14 3.74
C PRO A 244 54.61 28.86 2.97
N GLY A 245 53.54 28.95 2.18
CA GLY A 245 52.90 27.81 1.51
C GLY A 245 52.02 26.93 2.40
N GLY A 246 51.85 27.29 3.68
CA GLY A 246 51.09 26.51 4.66
C GLY A 246 49.59 26.40 4.36
N HIS A 247 49.00 27.35 3.62
CA HIS A 247 47.61 27.26 3.18
C HIS A 247 47.38 26.10 2.20
N ALA A 248 48.35 25.83 1.31
CA ALA A 248 48.25 24.70 0.38
C ALA A 248 48.30 23.35 1.13
N LEU A 249 49.18 23.24 2.13
CA LEU A 249 49.26 22.05 3.00
C LEU A 249 47.97 21.83 3.81
N TYR A 250 47.34 22.92 4.27
CA TYR A 250 46.05 22.86 4.96
C TYR A 250 44.92 22.39 4.04
N LEU A 251 44.84 22.92 2.81
CA LEU A 251 43.83 22.49 1.83
C LEU A 251 43.96 21.01 1.47
N GLU A 252 45.19 20.52 1.36
CA GLU A 252 45.47 19.12 1.07
C GLU A 252 45.06 18.20 2.24
N ALA A 253 45.36 18.60 3.48
CA ALA A 253 44.93 17.87 4.67
C ALA A 253 43.39 17.86 4.82
N LYS A 254 42.73 19.00 4.53
CA LYS A 254 41.26 19.11 4.53
C LYS A 254 40.63 18.24 3.43
N ARG A 255 41.19 18.24 2.22
CA ARG A 255 40.76 17.39 1.09
C ARG A 255 40.83 15.91 1.44
N LYS A 256 41.91 15.48 2.08
CA LYS A 256 42.09 14.09 2.52
C LYS A 256 40.99 13.65 3.50
N ILE A 257 40.58 14.53 4.42
CA ILE A 257 39.47 14.24 5.35
C ILE A 257 38.13 14.10 4.61
N GLU A 258 37.86 14.96 3.63
CA GLU A 258 36.66 14.86 2.78
C GLU A 258 36.63 13.51 2.03
N GLU A 259 37.77 13.10 1.46
CA GLU A 259 37.90 11.83 0.73
C GLU A 259 37.76 10.61 1.64
N ASP A 260 38.46 10.58 2.77
CA ASP A 260 38.37 9.50 3.75
C ASP A 260 36.94 9.37 4.30
N TYR A 261 36.26 10.51 4.52
CA TYR A 261 34.87 10.52 4.95
C TYR A 261 33.92 9.99 3.86
N GLU A 262 34.13 10.33 2.59
CA GLU A 262 33.33 9.81 1.48
C GLU A 262 33.46 8.29 1.31
N LEU A 263 34.62 7.72 1.65
CA LEU A 263 34.84 6.27 1.61
C LEU A 263 34.20 5.50 2.79
N LEU A 264 33.77 6.19 3.87
CA LEU A 264 33.18 5.52 5.04
C LEU A 264 31.91 4.74 4.69
N PRO A 265 31.79 3.47 5.10
CA PRO A 265 30.55 2.72 4.91
C PRO A 265 29.46 3.20 5.89
N ARG A 266 28.19 2.97 5.53
CA ARG A 266 27.02 3.06 6.43
C ARG A 266 26.76 4.41 7.12
N LYS A 267 27.19 5.53 6.51
CA LYS A 267 27.00 6.89 7.04
C LYS A 267 25.52 7.25 7.32
N GLY A 268 24.59 6.78 6.51
CA GLY A 268 23.15 6.99 6.72
C GLY A 268 22.63 8.35 6.22
N ALA A 269 21.41 8.72 6.64
CA ALA A 269 20.65 9.85 6.08
C ALA A 269 21.25 11.24 6.37
N LYS A 270 22.02 11.41 7.45
CA LYS A 270 22.59 12.71 7.90
C LYS A 270 24.02 12.97 7.41
N ALA A 271 24.59 12.07 6.61
CA ALA A 271 25.98 12.13 6.17
C ALA A 271 26.40 13.48 5.56
N LYS A 272 25.58 14.01 4.65
CA LYS A 272 25.87 15.29 3.96
C LYS A 272 25.72 16.49 4.88
N GLU A 273 24.72 16.48 5.74
CA GLU A 273 24.44 17.57 6.68
C GLU A 273 25.59 17.73 7.69
N VAL A 274 26.08 16.62 8.23
CA VAL A 274 27.21 16.60 9.17
C VAL A 274 28.51 17.08 8.51
N LEU A 275 28.82 16.57 7.31
CA LEU A 275 30.01 17.00 6.57
C LEU A 275 29.94 18.50 6.25
N GLN A 276 28.79 18.99 5.81
CA GLN A 276 28.61 20.40 5.50
C GLN A 276 28.87 21.29 6.73
N LYS A 277 28.29 20.96 7.89
CA LYS A 277 28.52 21.72 9.14
C LYS A 277 30.00 21.74 9.53
N PHE A 278 30.69 20.62 9.36
CA PHE A 278 32.14 20.56 9.59
C PHE A 278 32.90 21.50 8.65
N LEU A 279 32.64 21.45 7.34
CA LEU A 279 33.30 22.33 6.37
C LEU A 279 33.05 23.81 6.65
N GLU A 280 31.84 24.17 7.06
CA GLU A 280 31.48 25.52 7.48
C GLU A 280 32.28 25.94 8.72
N SER A 281 32.46 25.05 9.71
CA SER A 281 33.27 25.32 10.89
C SER A 281 34.75 25.59 10.56
N GLN A 282 35.28 24.96 9.51
CA GLN A 282 36.68 25.10 9.09
C GLN A 282 36.95 26.42 8.32
N ALA A 283 35.92 27.12 7.84
CA ALA A 283 36.07 28.29 6.99
C ALA A 283 36.75 29.48 7.69
N VAL A 284 36.57 29.63 9.01
CA VAL A 284 37.21 30.70 9.79
C VAL A 284 38.71 30.44 9.95
N ILE A 285 39.07 29.18 10.20
CA ILE A 285 40.46 28.73 10.35
C ILE A 285 41.21 28.85 9.02
N GLU A 286 40.59 28.40 7.92
CA GLU A 286 41.12 28.53 6.56
C GLU A 286 41.45 29.98 6.22
N LYS A 287 40.54 30.92 6.52
CA LYS A 287 40.78 32.36 6.32
C LYS A 287 41.95 32.90 7.14
N ALA A 288 42.14 32.42 8.37
CA ALA A 288 43.25 32.83 9.24
C ALA A 288 44.59 32.33 8.70
N ILE A 289 44.67 31.05 8.30
CA ILE A 289 45.86 30.45 7.69
C ILE A 289 46.21 31.16 6.38
N LEU A 290 45.22 31.41 5.52
CA LEU A 290 45.41 32.14 4.25
C LEU A 290 45.98 33.55 4.47
N LYS A 291 45.53 34.25 5.51
CA LYS A 291 46.02 35.60 5.84
C LYS A 291 47.47 35.56 6.31
N ALA A 292 47.83 34.59 7.14
CA ALA A 292 49.20 34.40 7.60
C ALA A 292 50.15 34.01 6.46
N ASP A 293 49.74 33.07 5.62
CA ASP A 293 50.52 32.61 4.47
C ASP A 293 50.79 33.75 3.47
N LYS A 294 49.79 34.59 3.18
CA LYS A 294 49.97 35.78 2.34
C LYS A 294 50.98 36.77 2.92
N ALA A 295 50.91 37.05 4.22
CA ALA A 295 51.84 37.97 4.87
C ALA A 295 53.29 37.46 4.87
N LEU A 296 53.47 36.14 4.96
CA LEU A 296 54.78 35.47 4.90
C LEU A 296 55.31 35.36 3.45
N SER A 297 54.42 35.02 2.51
CA SER A 297 54.71 34.93 1.08
C SER A 297 55.03 36.29 0.45
N ASP A 298 54.42 37.39 0.91
CA ASP A 298 54.77 38.75 0.46
C ASP A 298 56.16 39.18 0.97
N GLY A 299 56.71 38.51 1.99
CA GLY A 299 58.11 38.60 2.41
C GLY A 299 59.08 37.79 1.54
N GLU A 300 58.61 36.77 0.81
CA GLU A 300 59.41 35.90 -0.06
C GLU A 300 59.30 36.27 -1.56
N LYS A 301 58.25 36.98 -1.98
CA LYS A 301 58.02 37.49 -3.36
C LYS A 301 58.94 38.64 -3.79
N ALA A 302 60.16 38.73 -3.25
CA ALA A 302 61.22 39.50 -3.90
C ALA A 302 61.96 38.67 -4.98
N ILE A 303 61.75 37.35 -5.06
CA ILE A 303 62.45 36.48 -6.01
C ILE A 303 61.48 35.44 -6.60
N ALA A 304 61.45 35.37 -7.93
CA ALA A 304 60.83 34.33 -8.75
C ALA A 304 59.29 34.39 -8.92
N VAL A 305 58.86 35.11 -9.95
CA VAL A 305 57.53 34.97 -10.57
C VAL A 305 57.69 34.25 -11.91
N GLU A 306 56.64 33.48 -12.26
CA GLU A 306 56.16 33.13 -13.61
C GLU A 306 56.07 31.61 -13.94
N CYS A 307 56.78 30.72 -13.24
CA CYS A 307 56.66 29.26 -13.48
C CYS A 307 55.60 28.55 -12.60
N THR A 308 55.10 29.18 -11.55
CA THR A 308 54.15 28.57 -10.58
C THR A 308 52.68 28.72 -10.97
N GLN A 309 52.32 29.74 -11.76
CA GLN A 309 50.92 30.07 -12.11
C GLN A 309 50.27 29.03 -13.05
N LEU A 310 51.04 28.46 -13.99
CA LEU A 310 50.53 27.54 -15.01
C LEU A 310 50.20 26.14 -14.44
N ASN A 311 50.97 25.68 -13.44
CA ASN A 311 50.71 24.41 -12.75
C ASN A 311 49.57 24.52 -11.73
N THR A 312 49.42 25.67 -11.06
CA THR A 312 48.27 25.92 -10.17
C THR A 312 46.95 25.97 -10.95
N GLU A 313 46.90 26.66 -12.10
CA GLU A 313 45.69 26.71 -12.93
C GLU A 313 45.32 25.35 -13.53
N LYS A 314 46.31 24.54 -13.92
CA LYS A 314 46.07 23.19 -14.45
C LYS A 314 45.48 22.25 -13.38
N ASN A 315 46.03 22.28 -12.17
CA ASN A 315 45.55 21.47 -11.05
C ASN A 315 44.17 21.94 -10.54
N GLU A 316 43.92 23.25 -10.49
CA GLU A 316 42.60 23.81 -10.15
C GLU A 316 41.53 23.41 -11.17
N ASN A 317 41.86 23.50 -12.47
CA ASN A 317 40.94 23.08 -13.53
C ASN A 317 40.66 21.56 -13.50
N GLU A 318 41.63 20.73 -13.14
CA GLU A 318 41.44 19.29 -13.01
C GLU A 318 40.57 18.91 -11.79
N MET A 319 40.78 19.58 -10.65
CA MET A 319 39.95 19.44 -9.45
C MET A 319 38.50 19.92 -9.71
N LEU A 320 38.31 21.02 -10.44
CA LEU A 320 36.99 21.50 -10.86
C LEU A 320 36.29 20.47 -11.76
N ARG A 321 37.00 19.83 -12.69
CA ARG A 321 36.46 18.77 -13.54
C ARG A 321 36.03 17.54 -12.74
N GLN A 322 36.77 17.14 -11.72
CA GLN A 322 36.37 16.02 -10.85
C GLN A 322 35.12 16.37 -10.04
N LYS A 323 35.07 17.56 -9.41
CA LYS A 323 33.89 18.04 -8.66
C LYS A 323 32.64 18.14 -9.54
N LEU A 324 32.80 18.53 -10.81
CA LEU A 324 31.71 18.52 -11.79
C LEU A 324 31.21 17.10 -12.08
N LYS A 325 32.12 16.15 -12.33
CA LYS A 325 31.77 14.74 -12.57
C LYS A 325 31.06 14.09 -11.38
N GLU A 326 31.52 14.35 -10.16
CA GLU A 326 30.87 13.82 -8.94
C GLU A 326 29.47 14.41 -8.74
N LYS A 327 29.31 15.73 -8.95
CA LYS A 327 27.99 16.38 -8.93
C LYS A 327 27.05 15.79 -9.99
N GLU A 328 27.55 15.53 -11.19
CA GLU A 328 26.80 14.86 -12.25
C GLU A 328 26.41 13.43 -11.85
N GLN A 329 27.31 12.65 -11.28
CA GLN A 329 27.03 11.27 -10.84
C GLN A 329 26.00 11.23 -9.71
N ILE A 330 26.12 12.10 -8.70
CA ILE A 330 25.16 12.19 -7.59
C ILE A 330 23.77 12.60 -8.13
N SER A 331 23.72 13.59 -9.01
CA SER A 331 22.48 14.02 -9.67
C SER A 331 21.83 12.88 -10.46
N MET A 332 22.65 12.12 -11.22
CA MET A 332 22.18 10.99 -12.01
C MET A 332 21.69 9.83 -11.12
N ALA A 333 22.38 9.54 -10.01
CA ALA A 333 21.95 8.53 -9.05
C ALA A 333 20.64 8.92 -8.34
N GLN A 334 20.48 10.20 -7.98
CA GLN A 334 19.23 10.73 -7.44
C GLN A 334 18.08 10.62 -8.44
N LEU A 335 18.32 10.99 -9.71
CA LEU A 335 17.33 10.87 -10.78
C LEU A 335 16.92 9.41 -11.00
N ASN A 336 17.88 8.48 -11.03
CA ASN A 336 17.61 7.05 -11.17
C ASN A 336 16.81 6.48 -9.98
N CYS A 337 17.13 6.89 -8.75
CA CYS A 337 16.38 6.51 -7.56
C CYS A 337 14.93 7.04 -7.61
N TYR A 338 14.77 8.30 -8.00
CA TYR A 338 13.48 8.95 -8.18
C TYR A 338 12.62 8.24 -9.23
N GLN A 339 13.19 7.92 -10.40
CA GLN A 339 12.49 7.16 -11.44
C GLN A 339 12.02 5.79 -10.93
N LYS A 340 12.84 5.07 -10.16
CA LYS A 340 12.45 3.79 -9.55
C LYS A 340 11.30 3.93 -8.56
N ASN A 341 11.34 4.94 -7.69
CA ASN A 341 10.28 5.20 -6.71
C ASN A 341 8.96 5.55 -7.40
N LEU A 342 8.98 6.40 -8.43
CA LEU A 342 7.80 6.72 -9.23
C LEU A 342 7.22 5.48 -9.93
N ALA A 343 8.08 4.67 -10.56
CA ALA A 343 7.64 3.45 -11.23
C ALA A 343 7.00 2.47 -10.23
N GLN A 344 7.58 2.33 -9.04
CA GLN A 344 7.05 1.50 -7.98
C GLN A 344 5.70 2.03 -7.44
N LEU A 345 5.57 3.34 -7.28
CA LEU A 345 4.35 3.99 -6.83
C LEU A 345 3.23 3.82 -7.87
N LYS A 346 3.50 4.12 -9.15
CA LYS A 346 2.57 3.89 -10.26
C LYS A 346 2.04 2.46 -10.24
N LYS A 347 2.95 1.48 -10.12
CA LYS A 347 2.60 0.05 -10.02
C LYS A 347 1.76 -0.31 -8.79
N ARG A 348 1.89 0.42 -7.67
CA ARG A 348 1.06 0.23 -6.47
C ARG A 348 -0.35 0.80 -6.68
N MET A 349 -0.44 2.02 -7.19
CA MET A 349 -1.73 2.66 -7.47
C MET A 349 -2.51 1.85 -8.51
N GLU A 350 -1.86 1.39 -9.59
CA GLU A 350 -2.49 0.52 -10.60
C GLU A 350 -3.03 -0.76 -9.97
N ARG A 351 -2.29 -1.39 -9.06
CA ARG A 351 -2.78 -2.58 -8.36
C ARG A 351 -4.01 -2.28 -7.50
N GLN A 352 -4.01 -1.18 -6.74
CA GLN A 352 -5.16 -0.78 -5.93
C GLN A 352 -6.39 -0.51 -6.79
N TYR A 353 -6.22 0.21 -7.90
CA TYR A 353 -7.29 0.47 -8.86
C TYR A 353 -7.89 -0.82 -9.43
N HIS A 354 -7.03 -1.76 -9.89
CA HIS A 354 -7.50 -3.03 -10.43
C HIS A 354 -8.25 -3.86 -9.38
N ASN A 355 -7.75 -3.93 -8.14
CA ASN A 355 -8.41 -4.64 -7.06
C ASN A 355 -9.81 -4.08 -6.77
N GLN A 356 -9.91 -2.75 -6.59
CA GLN A 356 -11.19 -2.08 -6.34
C GLN A 356 -12.17 -2.23 -7.52
N LEU A 357 -11.65 -2.22 -8.75
CA LEU A 357 -12.46 -2.43 -9.95
C LEU A 357 -12.99 -3.86 -10.04
N GLU A 358 -12.15 -4.86 -9.76
CA GLU A 358 -12.55 -6.27 -9.75
C GLU A 358 -13.57 -6.55 -8.63
N GLU A 359 -13.40 -5.99 -7.44
CA GLU A 359 -14.40 -6.09 -6.35
C GLU A 359 -15.77 -5.58 -6.80
N LYS A 360 -15.84 -4.41 -7.43
CA LYS A 360 -17.09 -3.83 -7.95
C LYS A 360 -17.69 -4.67 -9.09
N LYS A 361 -16.86 -5.23 -9.98
CA LYS A 361 -17.33 -6.13 -11.05
C LYS A 361 -17.90 -7.44 -10.50
N MET A 362 -17.25 -8.04 -9.50
CA MET A 362 -17.74 -9.26 -8.86
C MET A 362 -19.09 -9.01 -8.18
N MET A 363 -19.25 -7.84 -7.56
CA MET A 363 -20.53 -7.44 -6.99
C MET A 363 -21.61 -7.24 -8.06
N LEU A 364 -21.29 -6.55 -9.15
CA LEU A 364 -22.21 -6.37 -10.28
C LEU A 364 -22.67 -7.71 -10.85
N MET A 365 -21.74 -8.66 -11.00
CA MET A 365 -22.05 -10.02 -11.45
C MET A 365 -23.03 -10.71 -10.50
N HIS A 366 -22.79 -10.61 -9.19
CA HIS A 366 -23.67 -11.18 -8.18
C HIS A 366 -25.08 -10.56 -8.19
N LYS A 367 -25.19 -9.22 -8.24
CA LYS A 367 -26.48 -8.54 -8.32
C LYS A 367 -27.25 -8.91 -9.58
N ARG A 368 -26.57 -9.05 -10.73
CA ARG A 368 -27.18 -9.54 -11.98
C ARG A 368 -27.65 -10.99 -11.88
N LYS A 369 -26.97 -11.85 -11.11
CA LYS A 369 -27.43 -13.22 -10.83
C LYS A 369 -28.73 -13.18 -10.03
N LEU A 370 -28.77 -12.42 -8.94
CA LEU A 370 -29.99 -12.25 -8.12
C LEU A 370 -31.17 -11.69 -8.92
N LEU A 371 -30.90 -10.74 -9.83
CA LEU A 371 -31.93 -10.15 -10.70
C LEU A 371 -32.62 -11.20 -11.59
N LYS A 372 -31.91 -12.26 -12.01
CA LYS A 372 -32.48 -13.33 -12.83
C LYS A 372 -33.29 -14.34 -12.00
N GLU A 373 -32.83 -14.64 -10.78
CA GLU A 373 -33.45 -15.65 -9.92
C GLU A 373 -34.74 -15.17 -9.24
N LEU A 374 -34.81 -13.89 -8.83
CA LEU A 374 -35.97 -13.36 -8.09
C LEU A 374 -37.31 -13.45 -8.83
N PRO A 375 -37.40 -13.15 -10.15
CA PRO A 375 -38.63 -13.33 -10.90
C PRO A 375 -39.05 -14.80 -11.05
N GLU A 376 -38.09 -15.72 -11.25
CA GLU A 376 -38.36 -17.17 -11.32
C GLU A 376 -38.90 -17.72 -9.99
N GLU A 377 -38.51 -17.09 -8.88
CA GLU A 377 -38.99 -17.40 -7.53
C GLU A 377 -40.31 -16.69 -7.16
N GLY A 378 -40.91 -15.92 -8.07
CA GLY A 378 -42.20 -15.26 -7.85
C GLY A 378 -42.12 -13.90 -7.12
N PHE A 379 -40.95 -13.25 -7.09
CA PHE A 379 -40.75 -11.94 -6.44
C PHE A 379 -40.34 -10.82 -7.40
N PRO A 380 -41.19 -10.46 -8.40
CA PRO A 380 -40.85 -9.44 -9.40
C PRO A 380 -40.68 -8.04 -8.79
N GLU A 381 -41.41 -7.68 -7.73
CA GLU A 381 -41.29 -6.36 -7.09
C GLU A 381 -39.91 -6.13 -6.47
N LYS A 382 -39.30 -7.18 -5.90
CA LYS A 382 -37.94 -7.11 -5.33
C LYS A 382 -36.88 -6.94 -6.41
N SER A 383 -37.17 -7.38 -7.63
CA SER A 383 -36.25 -7.25 -8.77
C SER A 383 -35.99 -5.79 -9.14
N GLU A 384 -36.97 -4.88 -8.96
CA GLU A 384 -36.82 -3.45 -9.23
C GLU A 384 -35.79 -2.79 -8.32
N LYS A 385 -35.79 -3.14 -7.03
CA LYS A 385 -34.76 -2.65 -6.08
C LYS A 385 -33.36 -3.10 -6.50
N VAL A 386 -33.22 -4.35 -6.93
CA VAL A 386 -31.93 -4.89 -7.40
C VAL A 386 -31.48 -4.23 -8.72
N LYS A 387 -32.41 -3.90 -9.63
CA LYS A 387 -32.09 -3.14 -10.86
C LYS A 387 -31.50 -1.76 -10.54
N GLU A 388 -32.05 -1.07 -9.55
CA GLU A 388 -31.54 0.23 -9.15
C GLU A 388 -30.14 0.12 -8.52
N GLU A 389 -29.89 -0.88 -7.68
CA GLU A 389 -28.55 -1.17 -7.16
C GLU A 389 -27.54 -1.47 -8.28
N ILE A 390 -27.94 -2.25 -9.30
CA ILE A 390 -27.11 -2.53 -10.48
C ILE A 390 -26.76 -1.24 -11.21
N ARG A 391 -27.74 -0.35 -11.45
CA ARG A 391 -27.54 0.93 -12.14
C ARG A 391 -26.52 1.79 -11.40
N ILE A 392 -26.60 1.85 -10.07
CA ILE A 392 -25.66 2.59 -9.23
C ILE A 392 -24.25 2.02 -9.35
N ILE A 393 -24.08 0.69 -9.24
CA ILE A 393 -22.76 0.02 -9.33
C ILE A 393 -22.14 0.24 -10.71
N GLU A 394 -22.93 0.15 -11.78
CA GLU A 394 -22.47 0.40 -13.16
C GLU A 394 -21.96 1.82 -13.34
N GLU A 395 -22.69 2.81 -12.81
CA GLU A 395 -22.29 4.21 -12.86
C GLU A 395 -21.01 4.45 -12.04
N MET A 396 -20.87 3.82 -10.87
CA MET A 396 -19.62 3.88 -10.09
C MET A 396 -18.43 3.29 -10.84
N ILE A 397 -18.58 2.13 -11.48
CA ILE A 397 -17.52 1.52 -12.31
C ILE A 397 -17.15 2.46 -13.45
N LYS A 398 -18.14 3.08 -14.09
CA LYS A 398 -17.93 4.03 -15.19
C LYS A 398 -17.17 5.26 -14.73
N GLN A 399 -17.57 5.87 -13.62
CA GLN A 399 -16.90 7.03 -13.02
C GLN A 399 -15.47 6.71 -12.58
N MET A 400 -15.28 5.52 -11.99
CA MET A 400 -13.96 5.07 -11.56
C MET A 400 -13.02 4.88 -12.76
N LYS A 401 -13.50 4.29 -13.85
CA LYS A 401 -12.76 4.15 -15.11
C LYS A 401 -12.44 5.50 -15.76
N SER A 402 -13.38 6.44 -15.78
CA SER A 402 -13.18 7.73 -16.44
C SER A 402 -12.23 8.65 -15.66
N LYS A 403 -12.27 8.62 -14.32
CA LYS A 403 -11.42 9.45 -13.46
C LYS A 403 -9.98 8.93 -13.32
N TRP A 404 -9.78 7.62 -13.50
CA TRP A 404 -8.49 6.96 -13.27
C TRP A 404 -7.28 7.61 -13.98
N PRO A 405 -7.35 7.97 -15.28
CA PRO A 405 -6.24 8.63 -15.96
C PRO A 405 -5.86 9.97 -15.30
N SER A 406 -6.85 10.78 -14.91
CA SER A 406 -6.65 12.08 -14.25
C SER A 406 -5.97 11.90 -12.88
N VAL A 407 -6.52 10.99 -12.06
CA VAL A 407 -6.02 10.73 -10.70
C VAL A 407 -4.57 10.28 -10.69
N ILE A 408 -4.17 9.35 -11.57
CA ILE A 408 -2.76 8.93 -11.67
C ILE A 408 -1.89 10.10 -12.12
N SER A 409 -2.33 10.85 -13.13
CA SER A 409 -1.53 11.94 -13.70
C SER A 409 -1.28 13.05 -12.67
N GLU A 410 -2.31 13.48 -11.93
CA GLU A 410 -2.23 14.53 -10.92
C GLU A 410 -1.35 14.13 -9.73
N THR A 411 -1.46 12.88 -9.24
CA THR A 411 -0.61 12.40 -8.12
C THR A 411 0.85 12.26 -8.53
N LEU A 412 1.14 11.74 -9.74
CA LEU A 412 2.51 11.64 -10.23
C LEU A 412 3.13 13.03 -10.47
N VAL A 413 2.35 13.98 -11.01
CA VAL A 413 2.80 15.37 -11.23
C VAL A 413 3.02 16.10 -9.91
N SER A 414 2.08 15.99 -8.96
CA SER A 414 2.18 16.63 -7.63
C SER A 414 3.42 16.17 -6.85
N LEU A 415 3.65 14.86 -6.78
CA LEU A 415 4.83 14.30 -6.10
C LEU A 415 6.13 14.62 -6.84
N GLY A 416 6.07 14.71 -8.17
CA GLY A 416 7.21 15.17 -8.93
C GLY A 416 7.55 16.63 -8.63
N CYS A 417 6.56 17.52 -8.65
CA CYS A 417 6.74 18.91 -8.29
C CYS A 417 7.24 19.09 -6.85
N ALA A 418 6.72 18.34 -5.87
CA ALA A 418 7.16 18.43 -4.47
C ALA A 418 8.63 18.03 -4.26
N LEU A 419 9.15 17.12 -5.09
CA LEU A 419 10.54 16.66 -5.03
C LEU A 419 11.49 17.53 -5.87
N PHE A 420 11.03 18.10 -6.99
CA PHE A 420 11.77 19.12 -7.75
C PHE A 420 11.85 20.46 -7.00
N LEU A 421 10.84 20.78 -6.19
CA LEU A 421 10.79 21.94 -5.29
C LEU A 421 11.47 21.70 -3.93
N CYS A 422 12.12 20.55 -3.74
CA CYS A 422 13.08 20.34 -2.64
C CYS A 422 14.53 20.47 -3.12
N PRO A 423 15.00 21.65 -3.54
CA PRO A 423 16.41 21.94 -3.61
C PRO A 423 16.85 22.63 -2.33
N LEU A 424 17.34 21.81 -1.40
CA LEU A 424 18.55 22.25 -0.74
C LEU A 424 19.62 22.27 -1.85
N ILE A 425 20.02 23.48 -2.24
CA ILE A 425 21.07 23.84 -3.21
C ILE A 425 20.57 24.14 -4.66
N TRP A 426 19.78 25.20 -4.82
CA TRP A 426 20.17 26.25 -5.79
C TRP A 426 20.84 27.38 -5.01
N VAL A 427 22.09 27.15 -4.59
CA VAL A 427 22.90 28.24 -4.04
C VAL A 427 23.36 29.12 -5.19
N LYS A 428 22.96 30.39 -5.07
CA LYS A 428 23.42 31.59 -5.76
C LYS A 428 24.90 31.58 -6.17
N ALA A 429 25.19 32.36 -7.23
CA ALA A 429 26.48 32.79 -7.79
C ALA A 429 26.92 31.96 -9.02
N VAL A 430 27.25 32.49 -10.21
CA VAL A 430 27.51 33.85 -10.73
C VAL A 430 27.05 33.88 -12.21
N GLY A 431 26.64 35.05 -12.69
CA GLY A 431 25.97 35.22 -13.97
C GLY A 431 26.78 34.87 -15.23
N THR A 432 26.09 34.31 -16.20
CA THR A 432 25.93 34.81 -17.58
C THR A 432 24.98 33.88 -18.35
N GLY A 433 24.00 34.47 -19.04
CA GLY A 433 23.48 34.02 -20.33
C GLY A 433 22.81 32.64 -20.48
N ILE A 434 21.49 32.60 -20.26
CA ILE A 434 20.43 32.08 -21.18
C ILE A 434 20.43 30.59 -21.65
N VAL A 435 21.47 29.76 -21.52
CA VAL A 435 21.45 28.44 -22.21
C VAL A 435 20.75 27.30 -21.43
N ALA A 436 20.61 27.38 -20.10
CA ALA A 436 20.11 26.26 -19.29
C ALA A 436 18.56 26.07 -19.28
N VAL A 437 17.78 27.11 -19.57
CA VAL A 437 16.30 27.03 -19.56
C VAL A 437 15.78 26.29 -20.81
N GLY A 438 16.52 26.33 -21.93
CA GLY A 438 16.13 25.66 -23.17
C GLY A 438 16.26 24.14 -23.16
N LEU A 439 17.16 23.57 -22.35
CA LEU A 439 17.36 22.12 -22.26
C LEU A 439 16.33 21.45 -21.33
N ALA A 440 15.98 22.09 -20.22
CA ALA A 440 14.93 21.60 -19.33
C ALA A 440 13.55 21.64 -19.99
N GLY A 441 13.24 22.71 -20.74
CA GLY A 441 12.00 22.81 -21.52
C GLY A 441 11.91 21.75 -22.63
N LYS A 442 13.02 21.49 -23.34
CA LYS A 442 13.08 20.43 -24.37
C LYS A 442 12.94 19.02 -23.80
N LEU A 443 13.47 18.76 -22.59
CA LEU A 443 13.34 17.46 -21.94
C LEU A 443 11.89 17.21 -21.48
N ILE A 444 11.23 18.23 -20.94
CA ILE A 444 9.81 18.14 -20.54
C ILE A 444 8.90 17.95 -21.76
N ILE A 445 9.13 18.67 -22.85
CA ILE A 445 8.38 18.48 -24.12
C ILE A 445 8.63 17.09 -24.70
N SER A 446 9.88 16.59 -24.67
CA SER A 446 10.21 15.23 -25.16
C SER A 446 9.60 14.11 -24.32
N ILE A 447 9.43 14.32 -23.01
CA ILE A 447 8.76 13.36 -22.11
C ILE A 447 7.24 13.37 -22.38
N ILE A 448 6.65 14.55 -22.58
CA ILE A 448 5.22 14.70 -22.90
C ILE A 448 4.89 14.16 -24.31
N GLU A 449 5.78 14.33 -25.30
CA GLU A 449 5.59 13.81 -26.66
C GLU A 449 5.80 12.29 -26.76
N ASN A 450 6.69 11.70 -25.95
CA ASN A 450 6.84 10.24 -25.88
C ASN A 450 5.62 9.57 -25.23
N ASP A 451 5.03 10.16 -24.19
CA ASP A 451 3.80 9.65 -23.57
C ASP A 451 2.59 9.72 -24.52
N LYS A 452 2.56 10.66 -25.48
CA LYS A 452 1.50 10.72 -26.52
C LYS A 452 1.64 9.66 -27.61
N LYS A 453 2.87 9.22 -27.93
CA LYS A 453 3.11 8.19 -28.96
C LYS A 453 2.75 6.77 -28.52
N GLU A 454 2.78 6.49 -27.23
CA GLU A 454 2.40 5.20 -26.64
C GLU A 454 0.87 5.01 -26.52
N MET A 455 0.06 6.07 -26.71
CA MET A 455 -1.37 6.04 -26.38
C MET A 455 -2.33 5.87 -27.57
N TRP A 456 -1.86 5.86 -28.83
CA TRP A 456 -2.71 5.60 -30.00
C TRP A 456 -1.97 4.90 -31.15
N LEU A 457 -2.15 3.58 -31.30
CA LEU A 457 -2.18 2.92 -32.61
C LEU A 457 -3.00 1.61 -32.53
N PRO A 458 -4.23 1.56 -33.09
CA PRO A 458 -4.87 0.32 -33.47
C PRO A 458 -4.18 -0.27 -34.71
N LYS A 459 -3.89 -1.58 -34.68
CA LYS A 459 -3.45 -2.37 -35.84
C LYS A 459 -4.56 -2.43 -36.91
N ASN A 460 -4.12 -2.47 -38.17
CA ASN A 460 -4.86 -2.74 -39.42
C ASN A 460 -5.38 -1.54 -40.21
N ILE A 461 -4.57 -1.05 -41.17
CA ILE A 461 -5.07 -0.71 -42.52
C ILE A 461 -4.01 -1.14 -43.55
N ARG A 462 -4.38 -2.09 -44.41
CA ARG A 462 -3.64 -2.56 -45.58
C ARG A 462 -3.97 -1.60 -46.73
N VAL A 463 -3.01 -0.82 -47.23
CA VAL A 463 -3.22 0.04 -48.42
C VAL A 463 -2.41 -0.52 -49.59
N CYS A 464 -3.15 -0.98 -50.59
CA CYS A 464 -2.65 -1.41 -51.91
C CYS A 464 -1.89 -0.28 -52.60
N CYS A 465 -0.69 -0.59 -53.09
CA CYS A 465 -0.07 0.18 -54.17
C CYS A 465 -0.89 0.04 -55.45
N LYS A 466 -1.36 1.15 -56.00
CA LYS A 466 -1.64 1.29 -57.43
C LYS A 466 -0.83 2.47 -57.97
N LYS A 467 0.25 2.14 -58.70
CA LYS A 467 0.89 3.03 -59.68
C LYS A 467 -0.13 3.36 -60.77
N LYS A 468 -0.17 4.62 -61.20
CA LYS A 468 -0.24 4.99 -62.63
C LYS A 468 0.02 6.49 -62.81
N ASN A 469 1.04 6.74 -63.63
CA ASN A 469 1.41 7.89 -64.46
C ASN A 469 1.24 9.31 -63.92
#